data_AF-A0A1Z5KCK8-F1
#
_entry.id   AF-A0A1Z5KCK8-F1
#
_cell.length_a   1.000
_cell.length_b   1.000
_cell.length_c   1.000
_cell.angle_alpha   90.00
_cell.angle_beta   90.00
_cell.angle_gamma   90.00
#
_symmetry.space_group_name_H-M   'P 1'
#
loop_
_entity.id
_entity.type
_entity.pdbx_description
1 polymer ?
#
loop_
_entity_poly.entity_id
_entity_poly.type
_entity_poly.pdbx_seq_one_letter_code
_entity_poly.pdbx_strand_id
1 'polypeptide(L)'
;MRLLSLGTFLIFSTVAKSGVQAGPPCRDLGKEVIDQGCTEAFPTCVYANGGQVVGGNAGHHCALCINSRFPRNSGQVAPDEGCDEEFRVCVGTRPLAANVEGTACAVCVNSIPTALDPNDIDDGCPPTAPVCVDDAGQSPALRSFGTNCIAKCFDTSRLGFDKGCPRKYPICTLEDGSDPGQGNAGVQCALCSSLLCDDNNPCTDDICDPLVGCSHIDNGSCSCGGGLVASDWQCTLPTPICTQYPRVGIYDCVCDVDVEGYPLCWRDNNCVNVIGCSSNADCGPNQRCASSCCGAGHCFEDCEATDTSDITRRLNPTELFGPTGARF
;
A
#
# COMPACT_ATOMS: atom_id res chain seq x y z
N MET A 1 -88.87 20.48 1.23
CA MET A 1 -87.76 20.32 0.27
C MET A 1 -86.76 19.35 0.89
N ARG A 2 -86.64 18.17 0.25
CA ARG A 2 -85.59 17.14 0.30
C ARG A 2 -84.93 16.76 1.63
N LEU A 3 -85.32 15.57 2.12
CA LEU A 3 -84.46 14.65 2.85
C LEU A 3 -83.23 14.29 2.02
N LEU A 4 -82.05 14.18 2.64
CA LEU A 4 -80.91 13.45 2.10
C LEU A 4 -80.20 12.68 3.23
N SER A 5 -79.87 11.45 2.87
CA SER A 5 -79.60 10.27 3.69
C SER A 5 -78.22 10.23 4.32
N LEU A 6 -78.15 9.58 5.49
CA LEU A 6 -76.95 9.04 6.13
C LEU A 6 -76.13 8.17 5.16
N GLY A 7 -74.82 8.24 5.28
CA GLY A 7 -73.85 7.31 4.67
C GLY A 7 -72.52 7.36 5.42
N THR A 8 -72.46 6.73 6.59
CA THR A 8 -71.23 6.58 7.39
C THR A 8 -70.36 5.49 6.74
N PHE A 9 -69.28 5.88 6.05
CA PHE A 9 -68.26 4.95 5.55
C PHE A 9 -67.32 4.57 6.71
N LEU A 10 -67.54 3.40 7.29
CA LEU A 10 -66.58 2.74 8.18
C LEU A 10 -65.49 2.10 7.31
N ILE A 11 -64.33 2.74 7.23
CA ILE A 11 -63.12 2.14 6.66
C ILE A 11 -62.56 1.19 7.73
N PHE A 12 -62.81 -0.11 7.57
CA PHE A 12 -62.07 -1.13 8.33
C PHE A 12 -60.65 -1.19 7.78
N SER A 13 -59.73 -0.50 8.44
CA SER A 13 -58.30 -0.74 8.29
C SER A 13 -57.98 -2.10 8.90
N THR A 14 -57.90 -3.14 8.07
CA THR A 14 -57.30 -4.41 8.47
C THR A 14 -55.82 -4.18 8.73
N VAL A 15 -55.46 -4.03 10.00
CA VAL A 15 -54.07 -4.17 10.45
C VAL A 15 -53.69 -5.62 10.17
N ALA A 16 -52.91 -5.84 9.11
CA ALA A 16 -52.20 -7.09 8.93
C ALA A 16 -51.22 -7.22 10.10
N LYS A 17 -51.56 -8.06 11.09
CA LYS A 17 -50.58 -8.58 12.04
C LYS A 17 -49.51 -9.26 11.20
N SER A 18 -48.27 -8.78 11.27
CA SER A 18 -47.08 -9.52 10.83
C SER A 18 -47.09 -10.84 11.59
N GLY A 19 -47.60 -11.88 10.94
CA GLY A 19 -47.63 -13.23 11.48
C GLY A 19 -46.20 -13.74 11.51
N VAL A 20 -45.74 -14.11 12.70
CA VAL A 20 -44.68 -15.11 12.83
C VAL A 20 -45.18 -16.31 12.05
N GLN A 21 -44.60 -16.55 10.88
CA GLN A 21 -44.88 -17.78 10.15
C GLN A 21 -44.21 -18.88 10.96
N ALA A 22 -45.01 -19.67 11.70
CA ALA A 22 -44.57 -20.95 12.21
C ALA A 22 -44.20 -21.79 10.97
N GLY A 23 -42.93 -21.70 10.58
CA GLY A 23 -42.42 -22.28 9.35
C GLY A 23 -42.38 -23.81 9.44
N PRO A 24 -42.29 -24.51 8.30
CA PRO A 24 -42.02 -25.93 8.30
C PRO A 24 -40.69 -26.21 9.05
N PRO A 25 -40.50 -27.42 9.60
CA PRO A 25 -39.21 -27.81 10.12
C PRO A 25 -38.17 -27.68 8.99
N CYS A 26 -37.20 -26.80 9.19
CA CYS A 26 -36.08 -26.62 8.28
C CYS A 26 -34.89 -27.45 8.77
N ARG A 27 -33.86 -27.60 7.94
CA ARG A 27 -32.62 -28.27 8.33
C ARG A 27 -31.41 -27.58 7.73
N ASP A 28 -30.46 -27.25 8.59
CA ASP A 28 -29.17 -26.69 8.22
C ASP A 28 -28.43 -27.62 7.23
N LEU A 29 -28.03 -27.12 6.07
CA LEU A 29 -27.24 -27.84 5.08
C LEU A 29 -25.77 -27.43 5.09
N GLY A 30 -25.42 -26.46 5.93
CA GLY A 30 -24.10 -25.87 6.04
C GLY A 30 -24.06 -24.46 5.42
N LYS A 31 -22.93 -23.80 5.67
CA LYS A 31 -22.71 -22.41 5.27
C LYS A 31 -22.85 -22.20 3.77
N GLU A 32 -23.37 -21.02 3.41
CA GLU A 32 -23.51 -20.55 2.01
C GLU A 32 -24.42 -21.45 1.15
N VAL A 33 -25.20 -22.33 1.78
CA VAL A 33 -26.21 -23.17 1.13
C VAL A 33 -27.58 -22.76 1.64
N ILE A 34 -28.58 -22.75 0.75
CA ILE A 34 -29.97 -22.56 1.16
C ILE A 34 -30.42 -23.80 1.92
N ASP A 35 -30.85 -23.60 3.16
CA ASP A 35 -31.22 -24.70 4.03
C ASP A 35 -32.45 -25.45 3.53
N GLN A 36 -32.54 -26.72 3.92
CA GLN A 36 -33.64 -27.56 3.49
C GLN A 36 -34.95 -27.02 4.09
N GLY A 37 -35.93 -26.76 3.24
CA GLY A 37 -37.21 -26.16 3.64
C GLY A 37 -37.21 -24.64 3.69
N CYS A 38 -36.07 -24.02 3.37
CA CYS A 38 -35.88 -22.58 3.24
C CYS A 38 -35.92 -22.13 1.78
N THR A 39 -35.84 -20.81 1.55
CA THR A 39 -35.97 -20.21 0.21
C THR A 39 -34.83 -19.23 -0.03
N GLU A 40 -34.61 -18.80 -1.28
CA GLU A 40 -33.63 -17.75 -1.57
C GLU A 40 -33.85 -16.45 -0.77
N ALA A 41 -35.11 -16.12 -0.46
CA ALA A 41 -35.44 -14.93 0.33
C ALA A 41 -35.20 -15.09 1.84
N PHE A 42 -35.18 -16.32 2.33
CA PHE A 42 -34.95 -16.67 3.73
C PHE A 42 -34.15 -17.97 3.75
N PRO A 43 -32.84 -17.91 3.47
CA PRO A 43 -32.04 -19.10 3.18
C PRO A 43 -31.59 -19.86 4.43
N THR A 44 -31.59 -19.22 5.60
CA THR A 44 -30.98 -19.77 6.82
C THR A 44 -32.01 -20.38 7.75
N CYS A 45 -31.75 -21.58 8.23
CA CYS A 45 -32.55 -22.29 9.21
C CYS A 45 -32.13 -21.89 10.63
N VAL A 46 -33.11 -21.49 11.44
CA VAL A 46 -32.87 -21.00 12.80
C VAL A 46 -33.77 -21.70 13.82
N TYR A 47 -33.35 -21.67 15.08
CA TYR A 47 -34.17 -22.10 16.21
C TYR A 47 -35.34 -21.12 16.42
N ALA A 48 -36.32 -21.51 17.25
CA ALA A 48 -37.51 -20.69 17.52
C ALA A 48 -37.17 -19.31 18.12
N ASN A 49 -36.00 -19.16 18.72
CA ASN A 49 -35.49 -17.89 19.25
C ASN A 49 -34.65 -17.08 18.24
N GLY A 50 -34.57 -17.51 16.98
CA GLY A 50 -33.75 -16.88 15.93
C GLY A 50 -32.25 -17.20 16.02
N GLY A 51 -31.87 -18.19 16.84
CA GLY A 51 -30.48 -18.62 17.01
C GLY A 51 -30.01 -19.62 15.94
N GLN A 52 -28.69 -19.72 15.77
CA GLN A 52 -28.06 -20.53 14.72
C GLN A 52 -28.34 -22.02 14.91
N VAL A 53 -28.79 -22.70 13.86
CA VAL A 53 -28.85 -24.16 13.82
C VAL A 53 -27.56 -24.66 13.19
N VAL A 54 -26.88 -25.62 13.84
CA VAL A 54 -25.55 -26.08 13.40
C VAL A 54 -25.54 -27.58 13.17
N GLY A 55 -24.84 -28.04 12.14
CA GLY A 55 -24.52 -29.46 11.93
C GLY A 55 -25.71 -30.28 11.42
N GLY A 56 -26.60 -29.66 10.65
CA GLY A 56 -27.76 -30.33 10.08
C GLY A 56 -28.80 -30.80 11.10
N ASN A 57 -28.90 -30.08 12.20
CA ASN A 57 -30.02 -30.17 13.11
C ASN A 57 -31.29 -29.56 12.50
N ALA A 58 -32.45 -29.95 13.03
CA ALA A 58 -33.72 -29.36 12.63
C ALA A 58 -33.92 -28.00 13.31
N GLY A 59 -34.36 -27.00 12.54
CA GLY A 59 -34.80 -25.70 13.04
C GLY A 59 -36.32 -25.55 13.01
N HIS A 60 -36.77 -24.36 13.42
CA HIS A 60 -38.18 -24.04 13.57
C HIS A 60 -38.72 -23.15 12.45
N HIS A 61 -37.88 -22.24 11.92
CA HIS A 61 -38.24 -21.34 10.84
C HIS A 61 -37.00 -20.89 10.07
N CYS A 62 -37.22 -20.23 8.94
CA CYS A 62 -36.15 -19.69 8.12
C CYS A 62 -36.01 -18.17 8.34
N ALA A 63 -34.78 -17.69 8.34
CA ALA A 63 -34.38 -16.30 8.47
C ALA A 63 -33.63 -15.84 7.22
N LEU A 64 -33.54 -14.52 7.04
CA LEU A 64 -32.73 -13.95 5.95
C LEU A 64 -31.25 -14.20 6.21
N CYS A 65 -30.80 -13.86 7.40
CA CYS A 65 -29.42 -14.05 7.84
C CYS A 65 -29.37 -14.19 9.35
N ILE A 66 -28.22 -14.63 9.87
CA ILE A 66 -27.94 -14.62 11.30
C ILE A 66 -26.54 -14.08 11.58
N ASN A 67 -26.42 -13.20 12.57
CA ASN A 67 -25.11 -12.75 13.05
C ASN A 67 -24.40 -13.94 13.73
N SER A 68 -23.49 -14.57 13.01
CA SER A 68 -22.90 -15.87 13.32
C SER A 68 -21.68 -15.79 14.26
N ARG A 69 -21.28 -14.58 14.71
CA ARG A 69 -19.96 -14.33 15.32
C ARG A 69 -20.04 -13.65 16.70
N PHE A 70 -20.01 -14.42 17.79
CA PHE A 70 -19.14 -14.23 18.98
C PHE A 70 -19.23 -15.49 19.91
N PRO A 71 -18.16 -15.87 20.66
CA PRO A 71 -17.28 -14.90 21.28
C PRO A 71 -15.90 -14.62 20.67
N ARG A 72 -15.55 -15.12 19.47
CA ARG A 72 -14.11 -15.30 19.19
C ARG A 72 -13.32 -14.11 18.64
N ASN A 73 -13.83 -13.15 17.87
CA ASN A 73 -12.97 -12.10 17.27
C ASN A 73 -13.72 -10.78 17.00
N SER A 74 -13.22 -9.66 17.51
CA SER A 74 -13.55 -8.29 17.08
C SER A 74 -13.07 -8.09 15.64
N GLY A 75 -13.94 -7.66 14.73
CA GLY A 75 -13.64 -7.60 13.30
C GLY A 75 -14.21 -8.80 12.55
N GLN A 76 -15.47 -8.67 12.12
CA GLN A 76 -16.07 -9.63 11.21
C GLN A 76 -15.64 -9.37 9.76
N VAL A 77 -14.79 -10.23 9.19
CA VAL A 77 -14.41 -10.09 7.77
C VAL A 77 -15.15 -11.07 6.87
N ALA A 78 -15.54 -12.22 7.40
CA ALA A 78 -16.27 -13.24 6.65
C ALA A 78 -17.78 -12.95 6.62
N PRO A 79 -18.47 -13.32 5.53
CA PRO A 79 -19.92 -13.25 5.47
C PRO A 79 -20.60 -13.96 6.63
N ASP A 80 -21.61 -13.31 7.18
CA ASP A 80 -22.59 -13.97 8.03
C ASP A 80 -23.40 -14.99 7.22
N GLU A 81 -23.95 -15.95 7.94
CA GLU A 81 -24.81 -16.95 7.32
C GLU A 81 -26.09 -16.29 6.80
N GLY A 82 -26.38 -16.52 5.50
CA GLY A 82 -27.46 -15.86 4.76
C GLY A 82 -27.07 -14.55 4.06
N CYS A 83 -25.85 -14.07 4.31
CA CYS A 83 -25.24 -12.92 3.65
C CYS A 83 -24.16 -13.37 2.64
N ASP A 84 -23.66 -12.46 1.78
CA ASP A 84 -22.66 -12.75 0.74
C ASP A 84 -21.39 -11.90 0.90
N GLU A 85 -20.46 -11.99 -0.05
CA GLU A 85 -19.19 -11.23 0.02
C GLU A 85 -19.37 -9.72 -0.17
N GLU A 86 -20.41 -9.30 -0.89
CA GLU A 86 -20.74 -7.89 -1.14
C GLU A 86 -21.36 -7.29 0.13
N PHE A 87 -22.40 -7.94 0.66
CA PHE A 87 -23.09 -7.56 1.89
C PHE A 87 -22.87 -8.61 2.95
N ARG A 88 -21.79 -8.47 3.73
CA ARG A 88 -21.27 -9.55 4.58
C ARG A 88 -21.73 -9.54 6.03
N VAL A 89 -22.25 -8.43 6.54
CA VAL A 89 -22.67 -8.32 7.95
C VAL A 89 -24.18 -8.44 8.05
N CYS A 90 -24.68 -9.37 8.86
CA CYS A 90 -26.10 -9.52 9.12
C CYS A 90 -26.59 -8.44 10.09
N VAL A 91 -27.58 -7.66 9.67
CA VAL A 91 -28.07 -6.48 10.41
C VAL A 91 -29.59 -6.45 10.48
N GLY A 92 -30.09 -5.71 11.47
CA GLY A 92 -31.50 -5.30 11.53
C GLY A 92 -31.65 -3.83 11.15
N THR A 93 -32.59 -3.15 11.80
CA THR A 93 -32.59 -1.67 11.83
C THR A 93 -31.41 -1.08 12.61
N ARG A 94 -30.69 -1.93 13.34
CA ARG A 94 -29.49 -1.64 14.14
C ARG A 94 -28.53 -2.83 14.06
N PRO A 95 -27.26 -2.65 14.44
CA PRO A 95 -26.33 -3.76 14.62
C PRO A 95 -26.88 -4.78 15.61
N LEU A 96 -26.74 -6.05 15.26
CA LEU A 96 -27.31 -7.17 16.00
C LEU A 96 -26.34 -7.69 17.06
N ALA A 97 -26.88 -8.25 18.13
CA ALA A 97 -26.09 -9.10 19.01
C ALA A 97 -25.77 -10.44 18.31
N ALA A 98 -24.78 -11.17 18.83
CA ALA A 98 -24.42 -12.48 18.32
C ALA A 98 -25.57 -13.49 18.43
N ASN A 99 -25.68 -14.36 17.44
CA ASN A 99 -26.71 -15.39 17.27
C ASN A 99 -28.14 -14.82 17.25
N VAL A 100 -28.29 -13.64 16.63
CA VAL A 100 -29.59 -13.01 16.39
C VAL A 100 -29.82 -12.93 14.90
N GLU A 101 -30.99 -13.41 14.47
CA GLU A 101 -31.45 -13.29 13.08
C GLU A 101 -31.62 -11.81 12.67
N GLY A 102 -31.24 -11.51 11.43
CA GLY A 102 -31.35 -10.19 10.85
C GLY A 102 -32.40 -10.07 9.77
N THR A 103 -32.63 -8.83 9.36
CA THR A 103 -33.61 -8.48 8.33
C THR A 103 -32.97 -7.87 7.07
N ALA A 104 -31.66 -7.63 7.10
CA ALA A 104 -30.88 -7.16 5.96
C ALA A 104 -29.41 -7.57 6.12
N CYS A 105 -28.64 -7.47 5.04
CA CYS A 105 -27.18 -7.53 5.07
C CYS A 105 -26.61 -6.14 4.77
N ALA A 106 -25.46 -5.82 5.36
CA ALA A 106 -24.70 -4.59 5.11
C ALA A 106 -23.27 -4.93 4.72
N VAL A 107 -22.62 -4.02 3.99
CA VAL A 107 -21.19 -4.15 3.65
C VAL A 107 -20.35 -4.10 4.93
N CYS A 108 -20.64 -3.12 5.79
CA CYS A 108 -19.94 -2.94 7.05
C CYS A 108 -20.80 -2.19 8.09
N VAL A 109 -20.34 -2.21 9.33
CA VAL A 109 -20.89 -1.46 10.45
C VAL A 109 -19.75 -0.71 11.12
N ASN A 110 -19.91 0.60 11.33
CA ASN A 110 -18.94 1.37 12.11
C ASN A 110 -18.94 0.88 13.57
N SER A 111 -17.93 0.09 13.93
CA SER A 111 -17.71 -0.48 15.25
C SER A 111 -16.78 0.45 16.04
N ILE A 112 -17.16 0.71 17.30
CA ILE A 112 -16.44 1.47 18.36
C ILE A 112 -15.73 2.80 17.93
N PRO A 113 -15.86 3.91 18.69
CA PRO A 113 -15.07 5.10 18.40
C PRO A 113 -13.57 4.78 18.37
N THR A 114 -12.86 5.22 17.32
CA THR A 114 -11.39 5.19 17.21
C THR A 114 -10.66 5.81 18.42
N ALA A 115 -11.37 6.57 19.25
CA ALA A 115 -10.92 7.09 20.54
C ALA A 115 -10.79 6.03 21.65
N LEU A 116 -11.46 4.88 21.54
CA LEU A 116 -11.41 3.78 22.51
C LEU A 116 -10.43 2.68 22.09
N ASP A 117 -10.41 2.31 20.81
CA ASP A 117 -9.39 1.44 20.24
C ASP A 117 -8.96 1.97 18.87
N PRO A 118 -7.73 2.52 18.77
CA PRO A 118 -7.23 3.05 17.51
C PRO A 118 -6.85 1.98 16.48
N ASN A 119 -6.91 0.70 16.84
CA ASN A 119 -6.66 -0.44 15.96
C ASN A 119 -7.96 -1.22 15.65
N ASP A 120 -9.13 -0.67 15.98
CA ASP A 120 -10.40 -1.33 15.67
C ASP A 120 -10.58 -1.45 14.15
N ILE A 121 -11.13 -2.59 13.74
CA ILE A 121 -11.49 -2.88 12.36
C ILE A 121 -13.01 -2.92 12.34
N ASP A 122 -13.62 -2.05 11.54
CA ASP A 122 -15.06 -1.99 11.43
C ASP A 122 -15.63 -3.36 11.04
N ASP A 123 -16.74 -3.76 11.64
CA ASP A 123 -17.37 -5.03 11.31
C ASP A 123 -17.74 -5.04 9.83
N GLY A 124 -17.42 -6.11 9.14
CA GLY A 124 -17.46 -6.21 7.69
C GLY A 124 -16.16 -5.77 7.02
N CYS A 125 -15.26 -5.03 7.62
CA CYS A 125 -14.09 -4.51 6.91
C CYS A 125 -12.86 -5.43 6.99
N PRO A 126 -12.09 -5.60 5.89
CA PRO A 126 -10.87 -6.39 5.90
C PRO A 126 -9.70 -5.62 6.55
N PRO A 127 -8.64 -6.29 7.02
CA PRO A 127 -7.48 -5.63 7.61
C PRO A 127 -6.74 -4.65 6.68
N THR A 128 -6.92 -4.76 5.36
CA THR A 128 -6.34 -3.84 4.37
C THR A 128 -7.16 -2.57 4.17
N ALA A 129 -8.44 -2.57 4.55
CA ALA A 129 -9.35 -1.44 4.45
C ALA A 129 -10.27 -1.42 5.68
N PRO A 130 -9.75 -1.11 6.88
CA PRO A 130 -10.45 -1.37 8.14
C PRO A 130 -11.58 -0.40 8.48
N VAL A 131 -11.82 0.66 7.69
CA VAL A 131 -12.79 1.71 8.02
C VAL A 131 -14.01 1.66 7.13
N CYS A 132 -15.16 1.52 7.76
CA CYS A 132 -16.48 1.59 7.17
C CYS A 132 -16.84 3.03 6.83
N VAL A 133 -17.27 3.25 5.59
CA VAL A 133 -17.72 4.53 5.05
C VAL A 133 -19.07 4.43 4.35
N ASP A 134 -19.79 5.53 4.30
CA ASP A 134 -21.00 5.68 3.49
C ASP A 134 -20.68 5.96 2.01
N ASP A 135 -21.72 6.18 1.20
CA ASP A 135 -21.60 6.48 -0.24
C ASP A 135 -20.82 7.77 -0.53
N ALA A 136 -20.67 8.65 0.46
CA ALA A 136 -19.89 9.88 0.36
C ALA A 136 -18.43 9.71 0.83
N GLY A 137 -18.03 8.49 1.21
CA GLY A 137 -16.70 8.21 1.76
C GLY A 137 -16.52 8.72 3.20
N GLN A 138 -17.62 9.05 3.90
CA GLN A 138 -17.58 9.56 5.26
C GLN A 138 -17.78 8.41 6.24
N SER A 139 -17.08 8.47 7.38
CA SER A 139 -17.31 7.49 8.44
C SER A 139 -18.74 7.67 8.99
N PRO A 140 -19.61 6.65 8.92
CA PRO A 140 -20.99 6.75 9.37
C PRO A 140 -21.04 7.04 10.87
N ALA A 141 -22.20 7.42 11.39
CA ALA A 141 -22.36 7.49 12.84
C ALA A 141 -22.06 6.13 13.50
N LEU A 142 -21.52 6.13 14.71
CA LEU A 142 -21.21 4.93 15.46
C LEU A 142 -22.40 3.95 15.46
N ARG A 143 -22.14 2.65 15.21
CA ARG A 143 -23.16 1.60 15.08
C ARG A 143 -24.16 1.82 13.94
N SER A 144 -23.74 2.53 12.90
CA SER A 144 -24.49 2.68 11.66
C SER A 144 -23.78 1.93 10.54
N PHE A 145 -24.56 1.64 9.50
CA PHE A 145 -24.11 0.86 8.36
C PHE A 145 -23.33 1.74 7.38
N GLY A 146 -22.32 1.17 6.75
CA GLY A 146 -21.65 1.76 5.61
C GLY A 146 -21.82 0.89 4.37
N THR A 147 -21.41 1.47 3.24
CA THR A 147 -21.52 0.89 1.91
C THR A 147 -20.16 0.56 1.31
N ASN A 148 -19.08 0.98 1.95
CA ASN A 148 -17.73 0.62 1.52
C ASN A 148 -16.76 0.54 2.69
N CYS A 149 -15.63 -0.13 2.48
CA CYS A 149 -14.51 -0.20 3.40
C CYS A 149 -13.30 0.47 2.76
N ILE A 150 -12.74 1.48 3.42
CA ILE A 150 -11.52 2.18 3.00
C ILE A 150 -10.44 2.01 4.07
N ALA A 151 -9.19 2.25 3.72
CA ALA A 151 -8.19 2.41 4.76
C ALA A 151 -8.25 3.85 5.30
N LYS A 152 -8.08 3.97 6.61
CA LYS A 152 -7.79 5.24 7.25
C LYS A 152 -6.55 5.02 8.08
N CYS A 153 -5.44 5.50 7.57
CA CYS A 153 -4.18 5.45 8.26
C CYS A 153 -3.74 6.87 8.61
N PHE A 154 -2.87 6.97 9.60
CA PHE A 154 -2.29 8.23 10.00
C PHE A 154 -0.78 8.06 10.05
N ASP A 155 -0.08 8.81 9.21
CA ASP A 155 1.37 8.80 9.21
C ASP A 155 1.86 9.36 10.54
N THR A 156 2.52 8.48 11.29
CA THR A 156 3.08 8.84 12.60
C THR A 156 4.58 9.07 12.53
N SER A 157 5.23 8.60 11.47
CA SER A 157 6.69 8.66 11.33
C SER A 157 7.14 8.37 9.91
N ARG A 158 8.12 9.14 9.45
CA ARG A 158 8.81 8.96 8.15
C ARG A 158 9.40 7.57 7.88
N LEU A 159 9.65 6.74 8.88
CA LEU A 159 10.40 5.48 8.76
C LEU A 159 9.80 4.33 9.60
N GLY A 160 8.57 4.49 10.09
CA GLY A 160 7.99 3.57 11.08
C GLY A 160 6.60 3.08 10.70
N PHE A 161 6.00 2.30 11.61
CA PHE A 161 4.66 1.77 11.45
C PHE A 161 3.63 2.86 11.66
N ASP A 162 2.78 3.06 10.66
CA ASP A 162 1.72 4.02 10.73
C ASP A 162 0.49 3.49 11.45
N LYS A 163 -0.19 4.43 12.08
CA LYS A 163 -1.35 4.12 12.92
C LYS A 163 -2.54 3.80 12.02
N GLY A 164 -3.24 2.72 12.34
CA GLY A 164 -4.33 2.21 11.50
C GLY A 164 -3.85 1.26 10.40
N CYS A 165 -2.55 0.98 10.32
CA CYS A 165 -1.97 0.04 9.38
C CYS A 165 -1.57 -1.30 10.02
N PRO A 166 -1.87 -2.45 9.38
CA PRO A 166 -1.48 -3.76 9.89
C PRO A 166 0.03 -3.97 9.75
N ARG A 167 0.63 -4.84 10.57
CA ARG A 167 2.08 -5.15 10.52
C ARG A 167 2.59 -5.59 9.13
N LYS A 168 1.72 -6.18 8.31
CA LYS A 168 2.05 -6.62 6.96
C LYS A 168 2.13 -5.46 5.95
N TYR A 169 1.38 -4.38 6.17
CA TYR A 169 1.35 -3.21 5.29
C TYR A 169 1.50 -1.97 6.18
N PRO A 170 2.72 -1.68 6.65
CA PRO A 170 2.91 -0.77 7.77
C PRO A 170 2.88 0.70 7.40
N ILE A 171 2.93 1.06 6.12
CA ILE A 171 3.10 2.44 5.65
C ILE A 171 1.76 3.04 5.24
N CYS A 172 1.48 4.26 5.64
CA CYS A 172 0.30 5.01 5.26
C CYS A 172 0.59 5.81 3.98
N THR A 173 -0.29 5.72 2.98
CA THR A 173 -0.11 6.41 1.70
C THR A 173 -1.39 7.10 1.22
N LEU A 174 -1.20 8.08 0.33
CA LEU A 174 -2.26 8.69 -0.48
C LEU A 174 -2.67 7.75 -1.63
N GLU A 175 -3.70 8.11 -2.40
CA GLU A 175 -4.18 7.28 -3.53
C GLU A 175 -3.09 7.01 -4.57
N ASP A 176 -2.19 7.97 -4.78
CA ASP A 176 -1.06 7.87 -5.71
C ASP A 176 0.15 7.12 -5.14
N GLY A 177 0.04 6.55 -3.94
CA GLY A 177 1.12 5.85 -3.25
C GLY A 177 2.17 6.77 -2.62
N SER A 178 1.98 8.09 -2.70
CA SER A 178 2.87 9.03 -2.03
C SER A 178 2.67 9.02 -0.52
N ASP A 179 3.74 9.37 0.18
CA ASP A 179 3.75 9.55 1.62
C ASP A 179 2.95 10.82 1.99
N PRO A 180 1.88 10.73 2.79
CA PRO A 180 1.07 11.89 3.18
C PRO A 180 1.84 12.85 4.09
N GLY A 181 2.97 12.43 4.65
CA GLY A 181 3.80 13.20 5.55
C GLY A 181 3.36 13.09 7.01
N GLN A 182 4.36 13.13 7.91
CA GLN A 182 4.14 12.93 9.33
C GLN A 182 3.05 13.84 9.89
N GLY A 183 2.08 13.23 10.56
CA GLY A 183 0.93 13.92 11.16
C GLY A 183 -0.25 14.10 10.21
N ASN A 184 -0.19 13.57 8.99
CA ASN A 184 -1.27 13.62 8.03
C ASN A 184 -1.93 12.25 7.87
N ALA A 185 -3.20 12.27 7.47
CA ALA A 185 -3.96 11.07 7.19
C ALA A 185 -3.72 10.60 5.75
N GLY A 186 -3.73 9.28 5.55
CA GLY A 186 -3.77 8.63 4.24
C GLY A 186 -4.99 7.73 4.11
N VAL A 187 -5.15 7.17 2.92
CA VAL A 187 -6.34 6.42 2.49
C VAL A 187 -6.08 4.94 2.25
N GLN A 188 -4.81 4.52 2.25
CA GLN A 188 -4.42 3.13 2.07
C GLN A 188 -3.14 2.77 2.84
N CYS A 189 -3.05 1.50 3.23
CA CYS A 189 -1.85 0.93 3.86
C CYS A 189 -1.04 0.14 2.84
N ALA A 190 0.27 0.33 2.81
CA ALA A 190 1.19 -0.17 1.82
C ALA A 190 2.44 -0.80 2.46
N LEU A 191 3.19 -1.57 1.68
CA LEU A 191 4.53 -2.05 2.06
C LEU A 191 5.59 -0.94 2.02
N CYS A 192 5.38 0.07 1.18
CA CYS A 192 6.32 1.16 0.94
C CYS A 192 5.57 2.47 0.62
N SER A 193 6.32 3.56 0.52
CA SER A 193 5.91 4.83 -0.12
C SER A 193 6.98 5.23 -1.13
N SER A 194 6.66 6.15 -2.04
CA SER A 194 7.63 6.68 -3.01
C SER A 194 8.90 7.23 -2.34
N LEU A 195 8.75 7.94 -1.21
CA LEU A 195 9.86 8.49 -0.44
C LEU A 195 10.74 7.40 0.20
N LEU A 196 10.14 6.30 0.66
CA LEU A 196 10.86 5.20 1.28
C LEU A 196 11.52 4.27 0.27
N CYS A 197 11.03 4.25 -0.97
CA CYS A 197 11.65 3.50 -2.06
C CYS A 197 12.74 4.27 -2.80
N ASP A 198 12.99 5.53 -2.48
CA ASP A 198 14.08 6.28 -3.10
C ASP A 198 15.42 5.76 -2.57
N ASP A 199 16.19 5.05 -3.41
CA ASP A 199 17.53 4.57 -3.06
C ASP A 199 18.62 5.63 -3.30
N ASN A 200 18.22 6.84 -3.70
CA ASN A 200 19.06 7.97 -4.11
C ASN A 200 19.98 7.66 -5.28
N ASN A 201 19.70 6.61 -6.05
CA ASN A 201 20.45 6.30 -7.25
C ASN A 201 19.73 6.91 -8.48
N PRO A 202 20.30 7.95 -9.11
CA PRO A 202 19.68 8.60 -10.26
C PRO A 202 19.55 7.67 -11.49
N CYS A 203 20.28 6.54 -11.47
CA CYS A 203 20.28 5.54 -12.53
C CYS A 203 19.11 4.56 -12.46
N THR A 204 18.29 4.64 -11.41
CA THR A 204 17.14 3.78 -11.22
C THR A 204 15.85 4.57 -11.23
N ASP A 205 14.81 3.96 -11.79
CA ASP A 205 13.43 4.33 -11.55
C ASP A 205 12.95 3.58 -10.31
N ASP A 206 12.70 4.32 -9.24
CA ASP A 206 12.20 3.80 -7.98
C ASP A 206 10.69 3.67 -8.00
N ILE A 207 10.23 2.43 -8.01
CA ILE A 207 8.81 2.10 -8.09
C ILE A 207 8.39 1.46 -6.76
N CYS A 208 7.43 2.09 -6.10
CA CYS A 208 6.73 1.51 -4.97
C CYS A 208 5.43 0.86 -5.46
N ASP A 209 5.35 -0.46 -5.42
CA ASP A 209 4.08 -1.17 -5.51
C ASP A 209 3.53 -1.37 -4.09
N PRO A 210 2.31 -0.90 -3.77
CA PRO A 210 1.75 -0.99 -2.41
C PRO A 210 1.68 -2.42 -1.83
N LEU A 211 1.60 -3.45 -2.68
CA LEU A 211 1.43 -4.86 -2.32
C LEU A 211 2.71 -5.68 -2.47
N VAL A 212 3.62 -5.30 -3.36
CA VAL A 212 4.87 -6.02 -3.65
C VAL A 212 6.08 -5.40 -2.94
N GLY A 213 6.08 -4.09 -2.73
CA GLY A 213 7.18 -3.34 -2.11
C GLY A 213 8.01 -2.53 -3.13
N CYS A 214 9.21 -2.13 -2.72
CA CYS A 214 10.10 -1.34 -3.57
C CYS A 214 10.79 -2.18 -4.64
N SER A 215 10.90 -1.60 -5.84
CA SER A 215 11.78 -2.06 -6.90
C SER A 215 12.54 -0.89 -7.49
N HIS A 216 13.84 -1.08 -7.69
CA HIS A 216 14.75 -0.10 -8.30
C HIS A 216 15.14 -0.65 -9.67
N ILE A 217 14.60 -0.07 -10.74
CA ILE A 217 14.78 -0.56 -12.10
C ILE A 217 15.77 0.34 -12.82
N ASP A 218 16.83 -0.21 -13.39
CA ASP A 218 17.76 0.55 -14.24
C ASP A 218 16.99 1.28 -15.35
N ASN A 219 17.07 2.61 -15.34
CA ASN A 219 16.37 3.47 -16.30
C ASN A 219 17.21 3.75 -17.55
N GLY A 220 18.44 3.22 -17.61
CA GLY A 220 19.37 3.35 -18.74
C GLY A 220 20.01 4.73 -18.87
N SER A 221 19.73 5.67 -17.95
CA SER A 221 20.30 7.02 -17.99
C SER A 221 21.80 7.04 -17.69
N CYS A 222 22.27 6.04 -16.93
CA CYS A 222 23.65 5.94 -16.48
C CYS A 222 24.46 4.90 -17.26
N SER A 223 24.42 4.91 -18.59
CA SER A 223 25.31 4.02 -19.36
C SER A 223 26.68 4.64 -19.60
N CYS A 224 27.73 3.95 -19.20
CA CYS A 224 29.12 4.31 -19.53
C CYS A 224 29.59 3.68 -20.83
N GLY A 225 28.72 3.17 -21.72
CA GLY A 225 29.14 2.43 -22.91
C GLY A 225 29.65 1.01 -22.61
N GLY A 226 29.83 0.21 -23.67
CA GLY A 226 30.29 -1.19 -23.55
C GLY A 226 29.31 -2.14 -22.84
N GLY A 227 28.05 -1.73 -22.63
CA GLY A 227 27.06 -2.51 -21.88
C GLY A 227 27.20 -2.40 -20.36
N LEU A 228 27.95 -1.41 -19.87
CA LEU A 228 28.13 -1.14 -18.44
C LEU A 228 27.15 -0.06 -17.98
N VAL A 229 26.59 -0.27 -16.79
CA VAL A 229 25.69 0.65 -16.09
C VAL A 229 26.48 1.24 -14.93
N ALA A 230 26.48 2.56 -14.82
CA ALA A 230 27.11 3.28 -13.73
C ALA A 230 26.27 3.15 -12.47
N SER A 231 26.95 3.05 -11.34
CA SER A 231 26.39 3.07 -10.00
C SER A 231 27.33 3.94 -9.18
N ASP A 232 26.81 4.81 -8.30
CA ASP A 232 27.63 5.61 -7.37
C ASP A 232 28.61 4.69 -6.62
N TRP A 233 29.90 4.74 -7.00
CA TRP A 233 30.82 3.65 -6.70
C TRP A 233 31.57 3.86 -5.39
N GLN A 234 31.26 3.04 -4.39
CA GLN A 234 31.86 3.08 -3.03
C GLN A 234 33.01 2.07 -2.79
N CYS A 235 33.87 1.81 -3.77
CA CYS A 235 35.08 0.96 -3.62
C CYS A 235 34.89 -0.57 -3.56
N THR A 236 33.79 -1.14 -4.02
CA THR A 236 33.63 -2.61 -3.96
C THR A 236 34.08 -3.28 -5.26
N LEU A 237 34.90 -4.35 -5.15
CA LEU A 237 35.22 -5.21 -6.28
C LEU A 237 34.00 -6.06 -6.66
N PRO A 238 33.71 -6.24 -7.97
CA PRO A 238 34.48 -5.79 -9.14
C PRO A 238 34.24 -4.32 -9.52
N THR A 239 35.30 -3.61 -9.93
CA THR A 239 35.26 -2.25 -10.49
C THR A 239 34.68 -2.25 -11.90
N PRO A 240 33.66 -1.44 -12.22
CA PRO A 240 33.17 -1.30 -13.58
C PRO A 240 34.16 -0.45 -14.41
N ILE A 241 34.84 -1.06 -15.37
CA ILE A 241 35.88 -0.38 -16.19
C ILE A 241 35.28 0.06 -17.52
N CYS A 242 35.39 1.34 -17.85
CA CYS A 242 35.01 1.90 -19.16
C CYS A 242 35.94 1.41 -20.27
N THR A 243 35.68 0.22 -20.81
CA THR A 243 36.56 -0.45 -21.79
C THR A 243 36.69 0.28 -23.13
N GLN A 244 35.81 1.25 -23.43
CA GLN A 244 35.94 2.07 -24.63
C GLN A 244 37.10 3.09 -24.55
N TYR A 245 37.64 3.37 -23.36
CA TYR A 245 38.75 4.30 -23.18
C TYR A 245 40.08 3.54 -22.97
N PRO A 246 41.19 3.97 -23.60
CA PRO A 246 42.47 3.30 -23.48
C PRO A 246 43.06 3.47 -22.07
N ARG A 247 43.77 2.44 -21.60
CA ARG A 247 44.63 2.56 -20.41
C ARG A 247 45.73 3.59 -20.65
N VAL A 248 45.92 4.49 -19.70
CA VAL A 248 47.05 5.43 -19.68
C VAL A 248 47.94 5.11 -18.48
N GLY A 249 49.12 4.54 -18.75
CA GLY A 249 50.01 4.06 -17.70
C GLY A 249 49.44 2.81 -16.99
N ILE A 250 49.20 2.91 -15.69
CA ILE A 250 48.59 1.84 -14.88
C ILE A 250 47.09 2.06 -14.59
N TYR A 251 46.53 3.17 -15.08
CA TYR A 251 45.20 3.64 -14.69
C TYR A 251 44.13 3.27 -15.73
N ASP A 252 43.06 2.65 -15.25
CA ASP A 252 41.82 2.40 -15.99
C ASP A 252 40.84 3.57 -15.80
N CYS A 253 39.97 3.76 -16.78
CA CYS A 253 38.80 4.61 -16.60
C CYS A 253 37.70 3.81 -15.90
N VAL A 254 37.21 4.31 -14.77
CA VAL A 254 36.18 3.68 -13.95
C VAL A 254 34.84 4.34 -14.28
N CYS A 255 33.83 3.52 -14.52
CA CYS A 255 32.46 3.95 -14.75
C CYS A 255 31.82 4.37 -13.43
N ASP A 256 31.26 5.57 -13.38
CA ASP A 256 30.72 6.16 -12.16
C ASP A 256 29.64 7.20 -12.50
N VAL A 257 29.04 7.79 -11.47
CA VAL A 257 28.02 8.85 -11.59
C VAL A 257 28.53 10.12 -10.92
N ASP A 258 28.36 11.27 -11.57
CA ASP A 258 28.72 12.55 -10.96
C ASP A 258 27.68 12.98 -9.92
N VAL A 259 27.99 14.01 -9.14
CA VAL A 259 27.07 14.54 -8.11
C VAL A 259 25.78 15.14 -8.67
N GLU A 260 25.68 15.29 -10.00
CA GLU A 260 24.49 15.78 -10.71
C GLU A 260 23.69 14.63 -11.36
N GLY A 261 24.14 13.38 -11.22
CA GLY A 261 23.47 12.20 -11.72
C GLY A 261 23.81 11.81 -13.16
N TYR A 262 24.84 12.41 -13.76
CA TYR A 262 25.29 12.05 -15.10
C TYR A 262 26.36 10.96 -15.05
N PRO A 263 26.32 9.97 -15.95
CA PRO A 263 27.38 8.98 -16.06
C PRO A 263 28.68 9.66 -16.47
N LEU A 264 29.78 9.24 -15.85
CA LEU A 264 31.13 9.62 -16.25
C LEU A 264 32.05 8.40 -16.27
N CYS A 265 33.15 8.54 -16.99
CA CYS A 265 34.26 7.63 -16.90
C CYS A 265 35.45 8.40 -16.33
N TRP A 266 35.72 8.25 -15.04
CA TRP A 266 36.85 8.96 -14.44
C TRP A 266 38.13 8.15 -14.46
N ARG A 267 39.26 8.85 -14.56
CA ARG A 267 40.58 8.22 -14.42
C ARG A 267 40.92 8.00 -12.95
N ASP A 268 41.07 6.73 -12.55
CA ASP A 268 41.57 6.41 -11.21
C ASP A 268 42.96 7.02 -11.01
N ASN A 269 43.12 7.87 -10.00
CA ASN A 269 44.38 8.51 -9.66
C ASN A 269 44.83 8.16 -8.22
N ASN A 270 44.27 7.10 -7.62
CA ASN A 270 44.48 6.72 -6.23
C ASN A 270 44.23 7.87 -5.23
N CYS A 271 43.28 8.75 -5.54
CA CYS A 271 42.90 9.88 -4.67
C CYS A 271 44.01 10.92 -4.46
N VAL A 272 44.98 10.99 -5.37
CA VAL A 272 46.08 11.94 -5.29
C VAL A 272 45.71 13.23 -6.03
N ASN A 273 45.90 14.38 -5.38
CA ASN A 273 45.62 15.72 -5.93
C ASN A 273 44.16 15.95 -6.34
N VAL A 274 43.22 15.27 -5.70
CA VAL A 274 41.78 15.52 -5.91
C VAL A 274 41.37 16.84 -5.25
N ILE A 275 40.55 17.63 -5.95
CA ILE A 275 40.03 18.91 -5.48
C ILE A 275 38.60 18.67 -5.01
N GLY A 276 38.26 19.12 -3.79
CA GLY A 276 36.88 19.00 -3.28
C GLY A 276 35.89 19.85 -4.07
N CYS A 277 34.69 19.33 -4.27
CA CYS A 277 33.62 19.97 -5.04
C CYS A 277 32.24 19.62 -4.47
N SER A 278 31.25 20.42 -4.87
CA SER A 278 29.84 20.24 -4.54
C SER A 278 28.93 20.18 -5.78
N SER A 279 29.46 20.58 -6.93
CA SER A 279 28.79 20.55 -8.24
C SER A 279 29.84 20.44 -9.35
N ASN A 280 29.42 20.10 -10.58
CA ASN A 280 30.33 20.06 -11.72
C ASN A 280 30.92 21.44 -12.05
N ALA A 281 30.25 22.53 -11.65
CA ALA A 281 30.74 23.89 -11.84
C ALA A 281 32.00 24.23 -11.02
N ASP A 282 32.28 23.45 -9.96
CA ASP A 282 33.48 23.61 -9.13
C ASP A 282 34.73 23.01 -9.79
N CYS A 283 34.56 22.22 -10.86
CA CYS A 283 35.61 21.45 -11.50
C CYS A 283 36.13 22.10 -12.79
N GLY A 284 37.33 21.67 -13.21
CA GLY A 284 37.92 22.11 -14.47
C GLY A 284 37.13 21.67 -15.71
N PRO A 285 37.44 22.21 -16.91
CA PRO A 285 36.67 21.97 -18.13
C PRO A 285 36.61 20.50 -18.57
N ASN A 286 37.57 19.68 -18.15
CA ASN A 286 37.65 18.25 -18.44
C ASN A 286 37.44 17.40 -17.18
N GLN A 287 36.77 17.95 -16.18
CA GLN A 287 36.53 17.30 -14.91
C GLN A 287 35.05 17.30 -14.57
N ARG A 288 34.67 16.34 -13.73
CA ARG A 288 33.34 16.22 -13.14
C ARG A 288 33.49 15.99 -11.66
N CYS A 289 32.52 16.49 -10.91
CA CYS A 289 32.47 16.30 -9.47
C CYS A 289 31.78 14.98 -9.18
N ALA A 290 32.46 14.01 -8.57
CA ALA A 290 31.85 12.73 -8.21
C ALA A 290 32.19 12.34 -6.78
N SER A 291 31.34 11.50 -6.18
CA SER A 291 31.70 10.74 -5.00
C SER A 291 32.31 9.43 -5.47
N SER A 292 33.47 9.07 -4.93
CA SER A 292 34.13 7.82 -5.33
C SER A 292 34.87 7.22 -4.14
N CYS A 293 35.84 6.34 -4.42
CA CYS A 293 36.74 5.81 -3.41
C CYS A 293 37.59 6.86 -2.67
N CYS A 294 37.64 8.08 -3.19
CA CYS A 294 38.36 9.18 -2.58
C CYS A 294 37.53 9.99 -1.58
N GLY A 295 36.29 9.54 -1.31
CA GLY A 295 35.33 10.24 -0.49
C GLY A 295 34.39 11.11 -1.31
N ALA A 296 33.41 11.69 -0.62
CA ALA A 296 32.35 12.45 -1.26
C ALA A 296 32.86 13.75 -1.89
N GLY A 297 32.41 14.03 -3.12
CA GLY A 297 32.57 15.32 -3.79
C GLY A 297 34.01 15.70 -4.12
N HIS A 298 34.58 15.06 -5.15
CA HIS A 298 35.89 15.42 -5.69
C HIS A 298 35.87 15.56 -7.21
N CYS A 299 36.68 16.48 -7.73
CA CYS A 299 36.86 16.68 -9.16
C CYS A 299 37.78 15.59 -9.74
N PHE A 300 37.22 14.79 -10.64
CA PHE A 300 37.96 13.77 -11.38
C PHE A 300 38.04 14.10 -12.85
N GLU A 301 39.13 13.70 -13.49
CA GLU A 301 39.31 13.83 -14.93
C GLU A 301 38.36 12.88 -15.67
N ASP A 302 37.55 13.44 -16.55
CA ASP A 302 36.64 12.70 -17.42
C ASP A 302 37.43 12.17 -18.63
N CYS A 303 37.50 10.85 -18.76
CA CYS A 303 38.18 10.18 -19.86
C CYS A 303 37.56 10.53 -21.22
N GLU A 304 36.26 10.80 -21.29
CA GLU A 304 35.61 11.24 -22.54
C GLU A 304 36.13 12.60 -23.00
N ALA A 305 36.23 13.53 -22.05
CA ALA A 305 36.69 14.90 -22.31
C ALA A 305 38.21 14.98 -22.62
N THR A 306 38.99 13.97 -22.24
CA THR A 306 40.46 13.99 -22.35
C THR A 306 41.03 13.10 -23.45
N ASP A 307 40.45 11.92 -23.70
CA ASP A 307 40.93 10.98 -24.72
C ASP A 307 40.47 11.34 -26.15
N THR A 308 39.54 12.28 -26.32
CA THR A 308 39.17 12.84 -27.64
C THR A 308 40.22 13.80 -28.21
N SER A 309 41.22 14.20 -27.43
CA SER A 309 42.14 15.27 -27.82
C SER A 309 43.51 14.83 -28.37
N ASP A 310 44.02 13.62 -28.07
CA ASP A 310 45.30 13.19 -28.63
C ASP A 310 45.65 11.72 -28.34
N ILE A 311 45.51 10.82 -29.33
CA ILE A 311 45.90 9.39 -29.23
C ILE A 311 47.44 9.23 -29.06
N THR A 312 48.20 10.34 -29.06
CA THR A 312 49.66 10.35 -28.87
C THR A 312 50.15 11.11 -27.65
N ARG A 313 49.29 11.73 -26.83
CA ARG A 313 49.74 12.46 -25.64
C ARG A 313 50.13 11.50 -24.52
N ARG A 314 51.44 11.25 -24.38
CA ARG A 314 52.01 10.76 -23.12
C ARG A 314 51.83 11.85 -22.06
N LEU A 315 50.97 11.60 -21.08
CA LEU A 315 50.94 12.39 -19.85
C LEU A 315 52.36 12.43 -19.27
N ASN A 316 52.85 13.63 -19.00
CA ASN A 316 54.18 13.81 -18.45
C ASN A 316 54.18 13.44 -16.94
N PRO A 317 55.33 13.08 -16.33
CA PRO A 317 55.35 12.59 -14.94
C PRO A 317 54.72 13.53 -13.91
N THR A 318 54.71 14.83 -14.18
CA THR A 318 54.03 15.85 -13.36
C THR A 318 52.50 15.81 -13.47
N GLU A 319 51.95 15.40 -14.61
CA GLU A 319 50.52 15.15 -14.77
C GLU A 319 50.12 13.80 -14.15
N LEU A 320 51.03 12.81 -14.20
CA LEU A 320 50.78 11.46 -13.69
C LEU A 320 50.96 11.34 -12.15
N PHE A 321 51.84 12.15 -11.55
CA PHE A 321 52.20 12.08 -10.13
C PHE A 321 52.00 13.40 -9.37
N GLY A 322 51.40 14.42 -10.02
CA GLY A 322 51.28 15.77 -9.49
C GLY A 322 52.61 16.54 -9.41
N PRO A 323 52.57 17.83 -9.04
CA PRO A 323 53.75 18.71 -8.96
C PRO A 323 54.81 18.24 -7.95
N THR A 324 54.50 17.27 -7.10
CA THR A 324 55.38 16.76 -6.05
C THR A 324 56.03 15.41 -6.37
N GLY A 325 55.69 14.75 -7.50
CA GLY A 325 56.38 13.53 -7.93
C GLY A 325 56.46 12.44 -6.85
N ALA A 326 55.42 12.31 -6.03
CA ALA A 326 55.43 11.39 -4.89
C ALA A 326 55.34 9.95 -5.39
N ARG A 327 56.45 9.22 -5.24
CA ARG A 327 56.52 7.77 -5.37
C ARG A 327 55.90 7.13 -4.12
N PHE A 328 54.99 6.19 -4.32
CA PHE A 328 54.81 5.04 -3.43
C PHE A 328 55.33 3.79 -4.15
#